data_AF-A0A940JB09-F1
#
_entry.id   AF-A0A940JB09-F1
#
_cell.length_a   1.000
_cell.length_b   1.000
_cell.length_c   1.000
_cell.angle_alpha   90.00
_cell.angle_beta   90.00
_cell.angle_gamma   90.00
#
_symmetry.space_group_name_H-M   'P 1'
#
loop_
_entity.id
_entity.type
_entity.pdbx_description
1 polymer ?
#
loop_
_entity_poly.entity_id
_entity_poly.type
_entity_poly.pdbx_seq_one_letter_code
_entity_poly.pdbx_strand_id
1 'polypeptide(L)'
;MRRFFSFPIADLQQIKQQMLNWGNRFNICCFLDNHNYNFSHHSIECVLAVGAIREIHSLQELSDYYTNNNDWLFGHFSYDLKNEIEKLSSAHPDHIRFPDLFFFIPEVIVQLKEGELNIGLING
;
A
#
# COMPACT_ATOMS: atom_id res chain seq x y z
N MET A 1 -12.65 -11.25 -4.24
CA MET A 1 -11.56 -11.97 -3.52
C MET A 1 -10.39 -12.11 -4.47
N ARG A 2 -9.17 -11.78 -4.02
CA ARG A 2 -7.96 -11.84 -4.87
C ARG A 2 -7.45 -13.28 -4.99
N ARG A 3 -6.89 -13.60 -6.16
CA ARG A 3 -6.18 -14.86 -6.36
C ARG A 3 -4.68 -14.61 -6.33
N PHE A 4 -3.97 -15.35 -5.49
CA PHE A 4 -2.52 -15.29 -5.35
C PHE A 4 -1.85 -16.45 -6.09
N PHE A 5 -0.71 -16.15 -6.70
CA PHE A 5 0.19 -17.09 -7.36
C PHE A 5 1.57 -16.98 -6.72
N SER A 6 2.15 -18.12 -6.37
CA SER A 6 3.40 -18.20 -5.62
C SER A 6 4.55 -18.68 -6.50
N PHE A 7 5.70 -18.04 -6.38
CA PHE A 7 6.90 -18.34 -7.16
C PHE A 7 8.11 -18.43 -6.22
N PRO A 8 8.96 -19.46 -6.34
CA PRO A 8 10.17 -19.56 -5.54
C PRO A 8 11.17 -18.47 -5.96
N ILE A 9 11.90 -17.92 -5.00
CA ILE A 9 12.95 -16.92 -5.25
C ILE A 9 14.28 -17.31 -4.58
N ALA A 10 15.38 -16.92 -5.21
CA ALA A 10 16.73 -17.21 -4.72
C ALA A 10 17.39 -15.99 -4.03
N ASP A 11 17.14 -14.79 -4.53
CA ASP A 11 17.80 -13.55 -4.05
C ASP A 11 16.75 -12.48 -3.72
N LEU A 12 16.57 -12.23 -2.41
CA LEU A 12 15.64 -11.23 -1.90
C LEU A 12 15.97 -9.82 -2.38
N GLN A 13 17.25 -9.43 -2.39
CA GLN A 13 17.66 -8.07 -2.71
C GLN A 13 17.46 -7.78 -4.19
N GLN A 14 17.83 -8.73 -5.05
CA GLN A 14 17.58 -8.61 -6.48
C GLN A 14 16.08 -8.48 -6.77
N ILE A 15 15.24 -9.29 -6.12
CA ILE A 15 13.79 -9.26 -6.32
C ILE A 15 13.19 -7.94 -5.83
N LYS A 16 13.62 -7.38 -4.68
CA LYS A 16 13.18 -6.04 -4.23
C LYS A 16 13.44 -4.96 -5.28
N GLN A 17 14.63 -4.95 -5.88
CA GLN A 17 14.97 -3.99 -6.93
C GLN A 17 14.11 -4.18 -8.20
N GLN A 18 13.86 -5.43 -8.60
CA GLN A 18 12.99 -5.74 -9.74
C GLN A 18 11.54 -5.31 -9.49
N MET A 19 11.02 -5.56 -8.28
CA MET A 19 9.69 -5.12 -7.86
C MET A 19 9.56 -3.60 -7.96
N LEU A 20 10.51 -2.85 -7.39
CA LEU A 20 10.50 -1.38 -7.42
C LEU A 20 10.55 -0.85 -8.87
N ASN A 21 11.46 -1.39 -9.69
CA ASN A 21 11.60 -0.99 -11.09
C ASN A 21 10.33 -1.28 -11.90
N TRP A 22 9.69 -2.42 -11.67
CA TRP A 22 8.43 -2.80 -12.32
C TRP A 22 7.26 -1.93 -11.86
N GLY A 23 7.22 -1.58 -10.57
CA GLY A 23 6.19 -0.73 -9.97
C GLY A 23 6.21 0.72 -10.46
N ASN A 24 7.39 1.23 -10.85
CA ASN A 24 7.56 2.59 -11.40
C ASN A 24 6.83 2.85 -12.74
N ARG A 25 6.22 1.82 -13.33
CA ARG A 25 5.44 1.94 -14.57
C ARG A 25 3.98 2.34 -14.31
N PHE A 26 3.56 2.35 -13.05
CA PHE A 26 2.19 2.65 -12.64
C PHE A 26 2.11 4.06 -12.05
N ASN A 27 1.00 4.76 -12.32
CA ASN A 27 0.79 6.11 -11.79
C ASN A 27 0.60 6.11 -10.26
N ILE A 28 -0.03 5.06 -9.72
CA ILE A 28 -0.27 4.89 -8.29
C ILE A 28 0.45 3.62 -7.85
N CYS A 29 1.35 3.75 -6.88
CA CYS A 29 2.04 2.63 -6.26
C CYS A 29 2.35 2.90 -4.79
N CYS A 30 2.43 1.83 -4.00
CA CYS A 30 2.90 1.85 -2.62
C CYS A 30 3.90 0.71 -2.41
N PHE A 31 5.13 1.05 -2.02
CA PHE A 31 6.21 0.10 -1.77
C PHE A 31 6.60 0.15 -0.30
N LEU A 32 6.35 -0.94 0.43
CA LEU A 32 6.59 -1.07 1.86
C LEU A 32 7.70 -2.10 2.07
N ASP A 33 8.87 -1.65 2.54
CA ASP A 33 10.04 -2.50 2.76
C ASP A 33 10.39 -2.55 4.25
N ASN A 34 10.49 -3.77 4.78
CA ASN A 34 10.91 -3.99 6.17
C ASN A 34 12.43 -3.82 6.35
N HIS A 35 13.20 -3.49 5.31
CA HIS A 35 14.65 -3.23 5.36
C HIS A 35 15.45 -4.31 6.13
N ASN A 36 14.99 -5.57 6.06
CA ASN A 36 15.55 -6.72 6.75
C ASN A 36 15.67 -6.54 8.28
N TYR A 37 14.75 -5.79 8.91
CA TYR A 37 14.70 -5.72 10.37
C TYR A 37 14.39 -7.10 10.96
N ASN A 38 15.28 -7.57 11.83
CA ASN A 38 15.15 -8.85 12.52
C ASN A 38 14.26 -8.71 13.77
N PHE A 39 12.94 -8.82 13.61
CA PHE A 39 12.03 -9.13 14.73
C PHE A 39 11.54 -10.58 14.66
N SER A 40 11.24 -11.14 15.83
CA SER A 40 10.94 -12.57 16.06
C SER A 40 9.68 -13.11 15.37
N HIS A 41 8.91 -12.29 14.64
CA HIS A 41 7.62 -12.66 14.04
C HIS A 41 7.38 -12.12 12.62
N HIS A 42 8.44 -11.79 11.85
CA HIS A 42 8.25 -11.36 10.47
C HIS A 42 7.97 -12.54 9.53
N SER A 43 6.95 -12.39 8.69
CA SER A 43 6.64 -13.31 7.60
C SER A 43 6.67 -12.63 6.22
N ILE A 44 6.91 -11.32 6.17
CA ILE A 44 6.88 -10.51 4.95
C ILE A 44 8.09 -9.57 4.93
N GLU A 45 8.85 -9.63 3.85
CA GLU A 45 10.05 -8.84 3.61
C GLU A 45 9.73 -7.51 2.93
N CYS A 46 8.80 -7.54 1.96
CA CYS A 46 8.39 -6.37 1.21
C CYS A 46 6.99 -6.58 0.63
N VAL A 47 6.20 -5.50 0.55
CA VAL A 47 4.92 -5.49 -0.17
C VAL A 47 4.93 -4.35 -1.18
N LEU A 48 4.54 -4.65 -2.41
CA LEU A 48 4.28 -3.67 -3.46
C LEU A 48 2.81 -3.76 -3.88
N ALA A 49 2.13 -2.62 -3.86
CA ALA A 49 0.79 -2.44 -4.39
C ALA A 49 0.85 -1.47 -5.57
N VAL A 50 0.26 -1.82 -6.72
CA VAL A 50 0.31 -1.01 -7.95
C VAL A 50 -1.03 -0.92 -8.66
N GLY A 51 -1.22 0.16 -9.39
CA GLY A 51 -2.49 0.49 -10.05
C GLY A 51 -3.57 0.84 -9.05
N ALA A 52 -4.69 1.39 -9.53
CA ALA A 52 -5.81 1.74 -8.67
C ALA A 52 -7.11 1.39 -9.37
N ILE A 53 -7.81 0.40 -8.84
CA ILE A 53 -9.17 0.03 -9.29
C ILE A 53 -10.17 1.07 -8.78
N ARG A 54 -9.92 1.56 -7.57
CA ARG A 54 -10.69 2.64 -6.96
C ARG A 54 -9.75 3.44 -6.07
N GLU A 55 -9.92 4.75 -6.13
CA GLU A 55 -9.30 5.71 -5.22
C GLU A 55 -10.31 6.16 -4.17
N ILE A 56 -9.82 6.57 -3.01
CA ILE A 56 -10.57 7.00 -1.84
C ILE A 56 -9.93 8.28 -1.33
N HIS A 57 -10.73 9.34 -1.24
CA HIS A 57 -10.25 10.70 -0.95
C HIS A 57 -10.85 11.29 0.32
N SER A 58 -11.75 10.56 1.01
CA SER A 58 -12.38 11.03 2.26
C SER A 58 -12.48 9.92 3.32
N LEU A 59 -12.57 10.31 4.60
CA LEU A 59 -12.76 9.39 5.71
C LEU A 59 -14.09 8.62 5.60
N GLN A 60 -15.14 9.27 5.11
CA GLN A 60 -16.43 8.65 4.92
C GLN A 60 -16.35 7.55 3.85
N GLU A 61 -15.75 7.83 2.69
CA GLU A 61 -15.52 6.82 1.65
C GLU A 61 -14.67 5.66 2.15
N LEU A 62 -13.63 5.96 2.93
CA LEU A 62 -12.76 4.93 3.51
C LEU A 62 -13.53 4.03 4.47
N SER A 63 -14.31 4.62 5.37
CA SER A 63 -15.15 3.90 6.33
C SER A 63 -16.18 3.03 5.60
N ASP A 64 -16.91 3.60 4.64
CA ASP A 64 -17.92 2.89 3.87
C ASP A 64 -17.31 1.74 3.07
N TYR A 65 -16.12 1.94 2.49
CA TYR A 65 -15.43 0.87 1.79
C TYR A 65 -14.98 -0.23 2.75
N TYR A 66 -14.31 0.13 3.84
CA TYR A 66 -13.77 -0.81 4.84
C TYR A 66 -14.87 -1.65 5.50
N THR A 67 -16.03 -1.07 5.80
CA THR A 67 -17.15 -1.81 6.41
C THR A 67 -17.80 -2.81 5.45
N ASN A 68 -17.87 -2.46 4.16
CA ASN A 68 -18.61 -3.24 3.17
C ASN A 68 -17.74 -4.19 2.33
N ASN A 69 -16.42 -4.03 2.37
CA ASN A 69 -15.50 -4.76 1.51
C ASN A 69 -14.37 -5.38 2.35
N ASN A 70 -14.04 -6.63 2.05
CA ASN A 70 -12.90 -7.31 2.63
C ASN A 70 -11.80 -7.48 1.57
N ASP A 71 -11.16 -6.36 1.21
CA ASP A 71 -10.01 -6.32 0.30
C ASP A 71 -8.93 -5.37 0.83
N TRP A 72 -7.77 -5.42 0.20
CA TRP A 72 -6.63 -4.60 0.54
C TRP A 72 -6.85 -3.12 0.22
N LEU A 73 -6.43 -2.28 1.15
CA LEU A 73 -6.39 -0.83 1.03
C LEU A 73 -4.96 -0.36 1.32
N PHE A 74 -4.42 0.45 0.42
CA PHE A 74 -3.11 1.07 0.56
C PHE A 74 -3.27 2.58 0.49
N GLY A 75 -2.48 3.32 1.25
CA GLY A 75 -2.67 4.77 1.31
C GLY A 75 -1.94 5.41 2.48
N HIS A 76 -2.37 6.63 2.80
CA HIS A 76 -1.84 7.41 3.89
C HIS A 76 -2.93 8.25 4.55
N PHE A 77 -2.68 8.59 5.80
CA PHE A 77 -3.31 9.71 6.49
C PHE A 77 -2.25 10.80 6.66
N SER A 78 -2.58 12.03 6.31
CA SER A 78 -1.73 13.19 6.59
C SER A 78 -1.78 13.50 8.09
N TYR A 79 -0.81 14.29 8.55
CA TYR A 79 -0.81 14.79 9.91
C TYR A 79 -1.93 15.81 10.16
N ASP A 80 -2.31 16.60 9.14
CA ASP A 80 -3.32 17.66 9.26
C ASP A 80 -4.76 17.12 9.26
N LEU A 81 -4.96 15.84 8.90
CA LEU A 81 -6.23 15.14 9.11
C LEU A 81 -6.74 15.22 10.56
N LYS A 82 -5.83 15.41 11.52
CA LYS A 82 -6.20 15.67 12.93
C LYS A 82 -7.15 16.86 13.08
N ASN A 83 -7.13 17.83 12.16
CA ASN A 83 -7.98 19.02 12.22
C ASN A 83 -9.45 18.68 11.92
N GLU A 84 -9.73 17.58 11.20
CA GLU A 84 -11.08 17.06 10.98
C GLU A 84 -11.58 16.20 12.16
N ILE A 85 -10.65 15.57 12.89
CA ILE A 85 -10.96 14.63 13.99
C ILE A 85 -10.97 15.34 15.36
N GLU A 86 -10.14 16.36 15.54
CA GLU A 86 -9.94 17.10 16.79
C GLU A 86 -10.05 18.62 16.58
N LYS A 87 -10.44 19.36 17.63
CA LYS A 87 -10.49 20.84 17.62
C LYS A 87 -9.10 21.47 17.81
N LEU A 88 -8.12 21.03 17.04
CA LEU A 88 -6.78 21.63 17.00
C LEU A 88 -6.57 22.16 15.58
N SER A 89 -5.96 23.34 15.44
CA SER A 89 -5.57 23.88 14.13
C SER A 89 -4.06 24.06 14.12
N SER A 90 -3.37 23.38 13.20
CA SER A 90 -2.00 23.76 12.84
C SER A 90 -2.08 25.00 11.94
N ALA A 91 -1.47 26.11 12.33
CA ALA A 91 -1.37 27.31 11.48
C ALA A 91 -0.19 27.23 10.49
N HIS A 92 0.21 26.02 10.06
CA HIS A 92 1.32 25.85 9.13
C HIS A 92 0.79 25.84 7.69
N PRO A 93 1.30 26.70 6.81
CA PRO A 93 0.88 26.72 5.41
C PRO A 93 1.29 25.43 4.69
N ASP A 94 0.31 24.78 4.05
CA ASP A 94 0.56 23.65 3.15
C ASP A 94 1.12 24.16 1.81
N HIS A 95 2.44 24.03 1.67
CA HIS A 95 3.16 24.46 0.47
C HIS A 95 3.16 23.42 -0.66
N ILE A 96 2.77 22.17 -0.37
CA ILE A 96 2.86 21.04 -1.29
C ILE A 96 1.49 20.53 -1.75
N ARG A 97 0.40 21.03 -1.15
CA ARG A 97 -0.99 20.62 -1.44
C ARG A 97 -1.16 19.11 -1.28
N PHE A 98 -0.57 18.58 -0.22
CA PHE A 98 -0.60 17.15 0.04
C PHE A 98 -1.98 16.78 0.59
N PRO A 99 -2.68 15.78 0.02
CA PRO A 99 -4.02 15.42 0.49
C PRO A 99 -4.03 15.03 1.96
N ASP A 100 -5.12 15.36 2.66
CA ASP A 100 -5.29 14.97 4.07
C ASP A 100 -5.42 13.46 4.27
N LEU A 101 -5.94 12.77 3.26
CA LEU A 101 -5.79 11.34 3.11
C LEU A 101 -5.84 10.96 1.64
N PHE A 102 -5.31 9.79 1.34
CA PHE A 102 -5.54 9.12 0.07
C PHE A 102 -5.37 7.63 0.28
N PHE A 103 -6.36 6.85 -0.13
CA PHE A 103 -6.28 5.40 -0.18
C PHE A 103 -6.69 4.89 -1.55
N PHE A 104 -6.27 3.67 -1.87
CA PHE A 104 -6.64 3.01 -3.11
C PHE A 104 -6.69 1.50 -2.94
N ILE A 105 -7.47 0.88 -3.81
CA ILE A 105 -7.55 -0.56 -3.97
C ILE A 105 -6.63 -0.93 -5.14
N PRO A 106 -5.55 -1.67 -4.93
CA PRO A 106 -4.57 -1.94 -5.98
C PRO A 106 -5.11 -2.88 -7.04
N GLU A 107 -4.61 -2.78 -8.27
CA GLU A 107 -4.85 -3.79 -9.30
C GLU A 107 -4.07 -5.07 -9.00
N VAL A 108 -2.80 -4.90 -8.63
CA VAL A 108 -1.86 -6.00 -8.35
C VAL A 108 -1.20 -5.79 -7.01
N ILE A 109 -1.06 -6.87 -6.24
CA ILE A 109 -0.30 -6.91 -4.99
C ILE A 109 0.83 -7.91 -5.17
N VAL A 110 2.05 -7.52 -4.81
CA VAL A 110 3.21 -8.39 -4.82
C VAL A 110 3.77 -8.44 -3.39
N GLN A 111 3.77 -9.62 -2.79
CA GLN A 111 4.30 -9.86 -1.46
C GLN A 111 5.57 -10.70 -1.56
N LEU A 112 6.67 -10.13 -1.10
CA LEU A 112 7.94 -10.82 -0.98
C LEU A 112 8.08 -11.40 0.43
N LYS A 113 8.41 -12.68 0.50
CA LYS A 113 8.77 -13.41 1.71
C LYS A 113 10.09 -14.11 1.49
N GLU A 114 10.68 -14.63 2.56
CA GLU A 114 11.87 -15.47 2.44
C GLU A 114 11.58 -16.68 1.53
N GLY A 115 12.33 -16.80 0.43
CA GLY A 115 12.21 -17.90 -0.52
C GLY A 115 10.98 -17.87 -1.45
N GLU A 116 10.07 -16.90 -1.30
CA GLU A 116 8.81 -16.89 -2.08
C GLU A 116 8.34 -15.47 -2.47
N LEU A 117 7.86 -15.34 -3.70
CA LEU A 117 7.15 -14.18 -4.22
C LEU A 117 5.67 -14.56 -4.47
N ASN A 118 4.74 -13.84 -3.84
CA ASN A 118 3.31 -14.03 -4.04
C ASN A 118 2.72 -12.85 -4.82
N ILE A 119 2.08 -13.13 -5.96
CA ILE A 119 1.44 -12.11 -6.82
C ILE A 119 -0.07 -12.29 -6.77
N GLY A 120 -0.78 -11.30 -6.24
CA GLY A 120 -2.23 -11.23 -6.10
C GLY A 120 -2.88 -10.37 -7.17
N LEU A 121 -3.89 -10.93 -7.85
CA LEU A 121 -4.69 -10.26 -8.87
C LEU A 121 -6.17 -10.22 -8.45
N ILE A 122 -6.90 -9.19 -8.87
CA ILE A 122 -8.37 -9.20 -8.78
C ILE A 122 -8.91 -10.18 -9.83
N ASN A 123 -9.83 -11.07 -9.43
CA ASN A 123 -10.59 -11.86 -10.39
C ASN A 123 -11.52 -10.93 -11.16
N GLY A 124 -11.34 -10.85 -12.48
CA GLY A 124 -12.29 -10.19 -13.38
C GLY A 124 -13.60 -10.93 -13.51
#